data_AF-A0A409YU07-F1
#
_entry.id   AF-A0A409YU07-F1
#
_cell.length_a   1.000
_cell.length_b   1.000
_cell.length_c   1.000
_cell.angle_alpha   90.00
_cell.angle_beta   90.00
_cell.angle_gamma   90.00
#
_symmetry.space_group_name_H-M   'P 1'
#
loop_
_entity.id
_entity.type
_entity.pdbx_description
1 polymer ?
#
loop_
_entity_poly.entity_id
_entity_poly.type
_entity_poly.pdbx_seq_one_letter_code
_entity_poly.pdbx_strand_id
1 'polypeptide(L)'
;MPRKIKQFDVPETSQAELAKLQQEKNEYEARRDLLKADLFRTEQKITELQSKCGVIRNTSVPILKLPNEITCMIFDYALVLSVRMVEDLTMINGETKWPPGFEVVISHVCHQWRSIALSYPQLWSHFRYDIMHCSLVPSKRFDVYLERSRSMGLELWFNVRSASKTIGDIHKLLKKAVHHFARWRRFTLMADSATLVTSILRPIFQKSASAPMLEHFAICPAIGNDGQEVRKLEAMVFKKGAPNLRSVMLTLSATITCFPPIDNLTTIRLEKDSYCPSNVHFSWPVFRNLLSLRSLVNLSIMFDTFRESEFKPEKDQPIEMNSLKHLRIAKFDPFANLLLFIRAPLLESLTIKDIWF
;
A
#
# COMPACT_ATOMS: atom_id res chain seq x y z
N MET A 1 -63.53 -29.47 23.24
CA MET A 1 -63.03 -29.59 24.62
C MET A 1 -61.81 -28.70 24.80
N PRO A 2 -61.89 -27.58 25.55
CA PRO A 2 -60.71 -26.78 25.88
C PRO A 2 -60.08 -27.26 27.20
N ARG A 3 -58.79 -27.61 27.17
CA ARG A 3 -57.98 -27.95 28.35
C ARG A 3 -57.74 -26.67 29.17
N LYS A 4 -58.30 -26.60 30.38
CA LYS A 4 -57.94 -25.60 31.40
C LYS A 4 -56.49 -25.85 31.83
N ILE A 5 -55.59 -24.92 31.50
CA ILE A 5 -54.24 -24.87 32.05
C ILE A 5 -54.38 -24.41 33.51
N LYS A 6 -53.98 -25.27 34.46
CA LYS A 6 -53.90 -24.91 35.88
C LYS A 6 -52.79 -23.87 36.04
N GLN A 7 -53.15 -22.63 36.38
CA GLN A 7 -52.22 -21.67 36.96
C GLN A 7 -51.73 -22.26 38.28
N PHE A 8 -50.43 -22.56 38.34
CA PHE A 8 -49.76 -22.83 39.60
C PHE A 8 -49.60 -21.49 40.31
N ASP A 9 -50.45 -21.21 41.29
CA ASP A 9 -50.25 -20.09 42.21
C ASP A 9 -48.99 -20.36 43.03
N VAL A 10 -47.98 -19.50 42.82
CA VAL A 10 -46.76 -19.47 43.63
C VAL A 10 -47.19 -19.07 45.05
N PRO A 11 -46.78 -19.80 46.11
CA PRO A 11 -47.15 -19.46 47.49
C PRO A 11 -46.80 -18.01 47.82
N GLU A 12 -47.68 -17.28 48.51
CA GLU A 12 -47.46 -15.87 48.90
C GLU A 12 -46.12 -15.66 49.63
N THR A 13 -45.66 -16.67 50.38
CA THR A 13 -44.34 -16.71 51.03
C THR A 13 -43.19 -16.69 50.02
N SER A 14 -43.30 -17.43 48.92
CA SER A 14 -42.31 -17.43 47.83
C SER A 14 -42.33 -16.13 47.03
N GLN A 15 -43.48 -15.45 46.90
CA GLN A 15 -43.56 -14.13 46.26
C GLN A 15 -42.91 -13.03 47.12
N ALA A 16 -43.13 -13.06 48.44
CA ALA A 16 -42.49 -12.13 49.37
C ALA A 16 -40.96 -12.31 49.40
N GLU A 17 -40.49 -13.55 49.35
CA GLU A 17 -39.06 -13.88 49.30
C GLU A 17 -38.41 -13.45 47.98
N LEU A 18 -39.11 -13.63 46.85
CA LEU A 18 -38.66 -13.16 45.54
C LEU A 18 -38.58 -11.63 45.47
N ALA A 19 -39.56 -10.93 46.06
CA ALA A 19 -39.56 -9.47 46.14
C ALA A 19 -38.39 -8.95 46.97
N LYS A 20 -38.06 -9.62 48.09
CA LYS A 20 -36.91 -9.29 48.93
C LYS A 20 -35.59 -9.49 48.19
N LEU A 21 -35.42 -10.60 47.49
CA LEU A 21 -34.23 -10.86 46.66
C LEU A 21 -34.10 -9.87 45.50
N GLN A 22 -35.22 -9.47 44.88
CA GLN A 22 -35.22 -8.47 43.82
C GLN A 22 -34.83 -7.08 44.34
N GLN A 23 -35.30 -6.71 45.53
CA GLN A 23 -34.89 -5.47 46.19
C GLN A 23 -33.39 -5.48 46.49
N GLU A 24 -32.87 -6.56 47.08
CA GLU A 24 -31.45 -6.70 47.39
C GLU A 24 -30.59 -6.63 46.12
N LYS A 25 -31.00 -7.31 45.04
CA LYS A 25 -30.35 -7.20 43.73
C LYS A 25 -30.30 -5.75 43.23
N ASN A 26 -31.42 -5.03 43.29
CA ASN A 26 -31.49 -3.63 42.85
C ASN A 26 -30.55 -2.73 43.66
N GLU A 27 -30.42 -2.97 44.97
CA GLU A 27 -29.48 -2.24 45.84
C GLU A 27 -28.02 -2.48 45.43
N TYR A 28 -27.64 -3.73 45.13
CA TYR A 28 -26.30 -4.04 44.63
C TYR A 28 -26.04 -3.50 43.23
N GLU A 29 -27.05 -3.46 42.34
CA GLU A 29 -26.93 -2.84 41.02
C GLU A 29 -26.73 -1.32 41.13
N ALA A 30 -27.48 -0.65 42.01
CA ALA A 30 -27.28 0.77 42.30
C ALA A 30 -25.88 1.05 42.87
N ARG A 31 -25.40 0.20 43.80
CA ARG A 31 -24.05 0.31 44.35
C ARG A 31 -22.96 0.10 43.30
N ARG A 32 -23.14 -0.87 42.40
CA ARG A 32 -22.23 -1.11 41.27
C ARG A 32 -22.14 0.13 40.38
N ASP A 33 -23.27 0.77 40.09
CA ASP A 33 -23.31 1.92 39.19
C ASP A 33 -22.70 3.17 39.84
N LEU A 34 -22.86 3.36 41.16
CA LEU A 34 -22.14 4.38 41.93
C LEU A 34 -20.63 4.14 41.90
N LEU A 35 -20.17 2.91 42.17
CA LEU A 35 -18.75 2.57 42.13
C LEU A 35 -18.13 2.78 40.74
N LYS A 36 -18.87 2.50 39.66
CA LYS A 36 -18.43 2.79 38.28
C LYS A 36 -18.26 4.29 38.06
N ALA A 37 -19.17 5.12 38.55
CA ALA A 37 -19.06 6.57 38.44
C ALA A 37 -17.84 7.10 39.22
N ASP A 38 -17.60 6.59 40.42
CA ASP A 38 -16.44 6.99 41.23
C ASP A 38 -15.10 6.50 40.66
N LEU A 39 -15.07 5.29 40.10
CA LEU A 39 -13.92 4.79 39.34
C LEU A 39 -13.60 5.73 38.17
N PHE A 40 -14.60 6.07 37.35
CA PHE A 40 -14.43 6.98 36.22
C PHE A 40 -13.87 8.35 36.64
N ARG A 41 -14.40 8.93 37.74
CA ARG A 41 -13.91 10.20 38.29
C ARG A 41 -12.46 10.09 38.76
N THR A 42 -12.12 9.00 39.43
CA THR A 42 -10.77 8.75 39.94
C THR A 42 -9.77 8.59 38.79
N GLU A 43 -10.12 7.82 37.77
CA GLU A 43 -9.32 7.64 36.55
C GLU A 43 -9.13 8.96 35.80
N GLN A 44 -10.17 9.78 35.70
CA GLN A 44 -10.08 11.13 35.14
C GLN A 44 -9.07 11.98 35.92
N LYS A 45 -9.10 11.92 37.26
CA LYS A 45 -8.19 12.69 38.10
C LYS A 45 -6.74 12.21 37.99
N ILE A 46 -6.52 10.90 37.93
CA ILE A 46 -5.20 10.30 37.69
C ILE A 46 -4.65 10.80 36.34
N THR A 47 -5.47 10.75 35.28
CA THR A 47 -5.08 11.21 33.94
C THR A 47 -4.72 12.70 33.93
N GLU A 48 -5.49 13.54 34.63
CA GLU A 48 -5.21 14.97 34.78
C GLU A 48 -3.85 15.21 35.48
N LEU A 49 -3.59 14.50 36.59
CA LEU A 49 -2.35 14.61 37.34
C LEU A 49 -1.15 14.10 36.54
N GLN A 50 -1.29 12.98 35.82
CA GLN A 50 -0.26 12.46 34.93
C GLN A 50 0.08 13.45 33.82
N SER A 51 -0.91 14.13 33.24
CA SER A 51 -0.70 15.19 32.25
C SER A 51 0.14 16.34 32.84
N LYS A 52 -0.22 16.83 34.03
CA LYS A 52 0.51 17.89 34.74
C LYS A 52 1.97 17.50 35.03
N CYS A 53 2.20 16.30 35.57
CA CYS A 53 3.55 15.77 35.79
C CYS A 53 4.33 15.65 34.48
N GLY A 54 3.66 15.19 33.42
CA GLY A 54 4.24 15.07 32.08
C GLY A 54 4.73 16.40 31.53
N VAL A 55 3.97 17.48 31.68
CA VAL A 55 4.38 18.83 31.25
C VAL A 55 5.68 19.25 31.94
N ILE A 56 5.74 19.14 33.27
CA ILE A 56 6.93 19.52 34.05
C ILE A 56 8.15 18.70 33.64
N ARG A 57 7.99 17.38 33.52
CA ARG A 57 9.06 16.47 33.10
C ARG A 57 9.56 16.84 31.71
N ASN A 58 8.66 17.09 30.78
CA ASN A 58 8.98 17.40 29.38
C ASN A 58 9.77 18.69 29.22
N THR A 59 9.54 19.72 30.05
CA THR A 59 10.33 20.97 30.04
C THR A 59 11.81 20.73 30.32
N SER A 60 12.14 19.66 31.03
CA SER A 60 13.52 19.31 31.40
C SER A 60 14.22 18.40 30.38
N VAL A 61 13.51 17.89 29.36
CA VAL A 61 14.09 16.98 28.37
C VAL A 61 14.73 17.77 27.22
N PRO A 62 16.04 17.61 26.94
CA PRO A 62 16.72 18.36 25.89
C PRO A 62 16.12 18.19 24.49
N ILE A 63 15.69 16.96 24.14
CA ILE A 63 15.12 16.67 22.80
C ILE A 63 13.81 17.42 22.53
N LEU A 64 13.09 17.84 23.58
CA LEU A 64 11.85 18.60 23.46
C LEU A 64 12.09 20.11 23.35
N LYS A 65 13.35 20.56 23.52
CA LYS A 65 13.76 21.96 23.30
C LYS A 65 14.23 22.22 21.87
N LEU A 66 14.25 21.19 21.03
CA LEU A 66 14.63 21.33 19.63
C LEU A 66 13.60 22.20 18.89
N PRO A 67 14.04 23.00 17.89
CA PRO A 67 13.12 23.67 16.98
C PRO A 67 12.18 22.67 16.28
N ASN A 68 11.01 23.15 15.86
CA ASN A 68 10.02 22.31 15.18
C ASN A 68 10.59 21.73 13.88
N GLU A 69 11.42 22.48 13.16
CA GLU A 69 12.07 22.08 11.91
C GLU A 69 12.96 20.85 12.13
N ILE A 70 13.78 20.88 13.19
CA ILE A 70 14.66 19.77 13.55
C ILE A 70 13.84 18.56 14.00
N THR A 71 12.76 18.79 14.75
CA THR A 71 11.84 17.72 15.15
C THR A 71 11.17 17.07 13.94
N CYS A 72 10.74 17.86 12.95
CA CYS A 72 10.17 17.35 11.70
C CYS A 72 11.21 16.55 10.89
N MET A 73 12.47 17.00 10.83
CA MET A 73 13.55 16.23 10.18
C MET A 73 13.77 14.87 10.85
N ILE A 74 13.71 14.83 12.19
CA ILE A 74 13.77 13.56 12.94
C ILE A 74 12.59 12.67 12.57
N PHE A 75 11.38 13.24 12.48
CA PHE A 75 10.19 12.50 12.08
C PHE A 75 10.29 11.95 10.66
N ASP A 76 10.80 12.72 9.70
CA ASP A 76 11.01 12.25 8.32
C ASP A 76 12.00 11.07 8.28
N TYR A 77 13.13 11.20 8.96
CA TYR A 77 14.15 10.15 8.98
C TYR A 77 13.61 8.86 9.60
N ALA A 78 12.91 8.97 10.72
CA ALA A 78 12.33 7.84 11.40
C ALA A 78 11.15 7.22 10.63
N LEU A 79 10.37 8.01 9.89
CA LEU A 79 9.36 7.48 8.96
C LEU A 79 10.01 6.63 7.87
N VAL A 80 11.07 7.13 7.21
CA VAL A 80 11.79 6.38 6.16
C VAL A 80 12.33 5.06 6.69
N LEU A 81 12.93 5.06 7.89
CA LEU A 81 13.39 3.83 8.54
C LEU A 81 12.23 2.86 8.82
N SER A 82 11.11 3.36 9.33
CA SER A 82 9.95 2.51 9.65
C SER A 82 9.41 1.80 8.42
N VAL A 83 9.39 2.47 7.26
CA VAL A 83 8.93 1.87 6.00
C VAL A 83 9.86 0.73 5.57
N ARG A 84 11.18 0.96 5.60
CA ARG A 84 12.20 -0.04 5.25
C ARG A 84 12.15 -1.27 6.16
N MET A 85 12.01 -1.05 7.47
CA MET A 85 11.94 -2.15 8.44
C MET A 85 10.71 -3.04 8.20
N VAL A 86 9.56 -2.48 7.80
CA VAL A 86 8.38 -3.29 7.46
C VAL A 86 8.64 -4.13 6.21
N GLU A 87 9.32 -3.58 5.18
CA GLU A 87 9.70 -4.34 3.98
C GLU A 87 10.59 -5.54 4.34
N ASP A 88 11.60 -5.36 5.20
CA ASP A 88 12.50 -6.43 5.64
C ASP A 88 11.77 -7.48 6.50
N LEU A 89 10.91 -7.06 7.44
CA LEU A 89 10.19 -7.98 8.32
C LEU A 89 9.14 -8.81 7.57
N THR A 90 8.52 -8.26 6.53
CA THR A 90 7.58 -9.02 5.68
C THR A 90 8.24 -10.17 4.93
N MET A 91 9.56 -10.13 4.73
CA MET A 91 10.34 -11.20 4.09
C MET A 91 10.70 -12.34 5.06
N ILE A 92 10.62 -12.12 6.38
CA ILE A 92 11.17 -13.03 7.38
C ILE A 92 10.09 -13.89 8.05
N ASN A 93 8.94 -13.32 8.45
CA ASN A 93 8.08 -14.01 9.44
C ASN A 93 6.61 -14.26 9.09
N GLY A 94 6.06 -13.78 7.97
CA GLY A 94 4.72 -14.17 7.45
C GLY A 94 3.47 -13.89 8.32
N GLU A 95 3.60 -13.76 9.64
CA GLU A 95 2.50 -13.82 10.63
C GLU A 95 2.49 -12.62 11.60
N THR A 96 3.48 -11.73 11.56
CA THR A 96 3.49 -10.56 12.44
C THR A 96 2.48 -9.51 11.95
N LYS A 97 1.50 -9.19 12.80
CA LYS A 97 0.66 -7.99 12.64
C LYS A 97 1.57 -6.79 12.51
N TRP A 98 1.31 -5.94 11.51
CA TRP A 98 2.14 -4.77 11.31
C TRP A 98 2.05 -3.83 12.52
N PRO A 99 3.19 -3.21 12.91
CA PRO A 99 3.16 -2.20 13.94
C PRO A 99 2.23 -1.05 13.52
N PRO A 100 1.66 -0.31 14.49
CA PRO A 100 0.96 0.93 14.20
C PRO A 100 1.83 1.84 13.33
N GLY A 101 1.20 2.58 12.41
CA GLY A 101 1.93 3.53 11.56
C GLY A 101 2.78 4.48 12.41
N PHE A 102 4.03 4.69 12.00
CA PHE A 102 5.01 5.46 12.75
C PHE A 102 4.47 6.85 13.12
N GLU A 103 3.80 7.51 12.17
CA GLU A 103 3.11 8.79 12.32
C GLU A 103 2.09 8.80 13.47
N VAL A 104 1.41 7.66 13.70
CA VAL A 104 0.50 7.50 14.84
C VAL A 104 1.33 7.37 16.12
N VAL A 105 2.34 6.51 16.14
CA VAL A 105 3.19 6.29 17.33
C VAL A 105 3.80 7.61 17.82
N ILE A 106 4.43 8.40 16.95
CA ILE A 106 5.04 9.67 17.34
C ILE A 106 4.02 10.70 17.83
N SER A 107 2.81 10.69 17.28
CA SER A 107 1.74 11.57 17.74
C SER A 107 1.21 11.20 19.13
N HIS A 108 1.63 10.07 19.69
CA HIS A 108 1.26 9.61 21.03
C HIS A 108 2.38 9.73 22.08
N VAL A 109 3.56 10.23 21.71
CA VAL A 109 4.71 10.38 22.63
C VAL A 109 4.44 11.44 23.71
N CYS A 110 4.14 12.68 23.31
CA CYS A 110 3.80 13.77 24.22
C CYS A 110 2.91 14.81 23.53
N HIS A 111 2.39 15.78 24.29
CA HIS A 111 1.55 16.85 23.74
C HIS A 111 2.24 17.67 22.64
N GLN A 112 3.52 18.03 22.84
CA GLN A 112 4.29 18.81 21.87
C GLN A 112 4.49 18.04 20.57
N TRP A 113 4.95 16.78 20.64
CA TRP A 113 5.12 15.93 19.46
C TRP A 113 3.80 15.67 18.75
N ARG A 114 2.71 15.48 19.49
CA ARG A 114 1.37 15.39 18.90
C ARG A 114 1.03 16.63 18.09
N SER A 115 1.21 17.82 18.66
CA SER A 115 0.92 19.08 17.99
C SER A 115 1.75 19.24 16.71
N ILE A 116 3.06 19.00 16.79
CA ILE A 116 3.97 19.06 15.64
C ILE A 116 3.56 18.03 14.58
N ALA A 117 3.41 16.76 14.95
CA ALA A 117 3.08 15.67 14.04
C ALA A 117 1.74 15.89 13.31
N LEU A 118 0.70 16.34 14.03
CA LEU A 118 -0.61 16.64 13.42
C LEU A 118 -0.55 17.86 12.49
N SER A 119 0.33 18.81 12.77
CA SER A 119 0.53 20.01 11.93
C SER A 119 1.41 19.77 10.71
N TYR A 120 2.13 18.64 10.66
CA TYR A 120 3.16 18.36 9.66
C TYR A 120 2.64 17.40 8.56
N PRO A 121 2.23 17.90 7.38
CA PRO A 121 1.46 17.11 6.41
C PRO A 121 2.21 15.94 5.78
N GLN A 122 3.54 16.03 5.67
CA GLN A 122 4.39 15.00 5.05
C GLN A 122 4.28 13.65 5.78
N LEU A 123 4.06 13.65 7.10
CA LEU A 123 3.87 12.40 7.85
C LEU A 123 2.61 11.64 7.45
N TRP A 124 1.58 12.37 7.02
CA TRP A 124 0.26 11.82 6.69
C TRP A 124 0.10 11.54 5.19
N SER A 125 1.12 11.83 4.38
CA SER A 125 1.09 11.55 2.93
C SER A 125 1.37 10.10 2.60
N HIS A 126 1.79 9.28 3.57
CA HIS A 126 2.16 7.88 3.37
C HIS A 126 1.05 6.98 3.91
N PHE A 127 0.44 6.18 3.03
CA PHE A 127 -0.64 5.28 3.40
C PHE A 127 -0.39 3.89 2.85
N ARG A 128 -0.44 2.90 3.75
CA ARG A 128 -0.24 1.49 3.42
C ARG A 128 -1.41 0.67 3.91
N TYR A 129 -1.95 -0.17 3.03
CA TYR A 129 -2.96 -1.15 3.38
C TYR A 129 -2.58 -2.52 2.82
N ASP A 130 -2.53 -3.51 3.70
CA ASP A 130 -2.34 -4.91 3.34
C ASP A 130 -3.46 -5.75 3.93
N ILE A 131 -4.24 -6.38 3.06
CA ILE A 131 -5.34 -7.25 3.49
C ILE A 131 -4.86 -8.48 4.25
N MET A 132 -3.64 -8.96 3.98
CA MET A 132 -3.07 -10.13 4.64
C MET A 132 -2.77 -9.86 6.12
N HIS A 133 -2.53 -8.59 6.47
CA HIS A 133 -2.22 -8.17 7.84
C HIS A 133 -3.36 -7.40 8.53
N CYS A 134 -4.32 -6.88 7.76
CA CYS A 134 -5.49 -6.17 8.27
C CYS A 134 -6.71 -6.45 7.40
N SER A 135 -7.61 -7.32 7.88
CA SER A 135 -8.85 -7.65 7.16
C SER A 135 -9.88 -6.52 7.16
N LEU A 136 -9.80 -5.59 8.13
CA LEU A 136 -10.70 -4.44 8.21
C LEU A 136 -10.21 -3.33 7.27
N VAL A 137 -11.04 -2.98 6.28
CA VAL A 137 -10.72 -1.93 5.31
C VAL A 137 -10.68 -0.55 6.01
N PRO A 138 -9.52 0.12 6.07
CA PRO A 138 -9.32 1.30 6.92
C PRO A 138 -9.78 2.60 6.23
N SER A 139 -11.03 2.66 5.75
CA SER A 139 -11.58 3.79 4.99
C SER A 139 -11.54 5.11 5.78
N LYS A 140 -11.97 5.10 7.06
CA LYS A 140 -11.92 6.29 7.93
C LYS A 140 -10.50 6.77 8.19
N ARG A 141 -9.55 5.84 8.36
CA ARG A 141 -8.12 6.19 8.51
C ARG A 141 -7.63 6.87 7.25
N PHE A 142 -7.99 6.35 6.06
CA PHE A 142 -7.59 6.96 4.80
C PHE A 142 -8.11 8.39 4.66
N ASP A 143 -9.37 8.64 5.03
CA ASP A 143 -9.96 9.99 5.00
C ASP A 143 -9.15 10.98 5.86
N VAL A 144 -8.75 10.56 7.08
CA VAL A 144 -7.90 11.36 7.97
C VAL A 144 -6.52 11.66 7.35
N TYR A 145 -5.95 10.72 6.60
CA TYR A 145 -4.63 10.91 5.97
C TYR A 145 -4.74 11.86 4.78
N LEU A 146 -5.80 11.75 3.99
CA LEU A 146 -6.09 12.68 2.90
C LEU A 146 -6.29 14.11 3.41
N GLU A 147 -7.00 14.29 4.52
CA GLU A 147 -7.21 15.59 5.16
C GLU A 147 -5.89 16.18 5.67
N ARG A 148 -5.12 15.41 6.44
CA ARG A 148 -3.88 15.89 7.07
C ARG A 148 -2.73 16.10 6.10
N SER A 149 -2.67 15.33 5.01
CA SER A 149 -1.66 15.49 3.96
C SER A 149 -1.86 16.73 3.10
N ARG A 150 -3.05 17.36 3.13
CA ARG A 150 -3.36 18.62 2.40
C ARG A 150 -3.04 18.52 0.90
N SER A 151 -2.06 19.28 0.42
CA SER A 151 -1.61 19.30 -0.99
C SER A 151 -0.36 18.44 -1.24
N MET A 152 0.15 17.74 -0.22
CA MET A 152 1.35 16.93 -0.37
C MET A 152 1.14 15.76 -1.34
N GLY A 153 2.25 15.38 -1.98
CA GLY A 153 2.33 14.21 -2.85
C GLY A 153 2.10 12.93 -2.05
N LEU A 154 1.13 12.13 -2.48
CA LEU A 154 0.69 10.92 -1.79
C LEU A 154 1.57 9.73 -2.15
N GLU A 155 2.00 8.99 -1.14
CA GLU A 155 2.65 7.68 -1.27
C GLU A 155 1.68 6.60 -0.81
N LEU A 156 1.07 5.93 -1.78
CA LEU A 156 0.00 4.98 -1.55
C LEU A 156 0.46 3.58 -1.95
N TRP A 157 0.30 2.63 -1.04
CA TRP A 157 0.60 1.23 -1.29
C TRP A 157 -0.57 0.37 -0.83
N PHE A 158 -1.09 -0.45 -1.73
CA PHE A 158 -2.21 -1.33 -1.50
C PHE A 158 -1.86 -2.75 -1.92
N ASN A 159 -1.93 -3.69 -0.99
CA ASN A 159 -1.98 -5.12 -1.27
C ASN A 159 -3.37 -5.63 -0.93
N VAL A 160 -4.13 -5.96 -1.96
CA VAL A 160 -5.52 -6.42 -1.89
C VAL A 160 -5.70 -7.76 -2.59
N ARG A 161 -4.62 -8.53 -2.74
CA ARG A 161 -4.71 -9.92 -3.21
C ARG A 161 -5.51 -10.74 -2.20
N SER A 162 -6.40 -11.61 -2.67
CA SER A 162 -7.24 -12.49 -1.82
C SER A 162 -8.39 -11.77 -1.10
N ALA A 163 -8.91 -10.69 -1.67
CA ALA A 163 -9.91 -9.80 -1.08
C ALA A 163 -11.38 -10.29 -1.10
N SER A 164 -11.63 -11.58 -1.24
CA SER A 164 -12.95 -12.11 -1.63
C SER A 164 -14.12 -11.66 -0.74
N LYS A 165 -13.91 -11.49 0.57
CA LYS A 165 -14.99 -11.13 1.52
C LYS A 165 -15.22 -9.62 1.70
N THR A 166 -14.24 -8.77 1.35
CA THR A 166 -14.27 -7.31 1.61
C THR A 166 -14.13 -6.47 0.35
N ILE A 167 -14.32 -7.09 -0.81
CA ILE A 167 -14.10 -6.50 -2.13
C ILE A 167 -14.85 -5.18 -2.32
N GLY A 168 -16.10 -5.08 -1.83
CA GLY A 168 -16.92 -3.88 -1.96
C GLY A 168 -16.34 -2.67 -1.24
N ASP A 169 -15.80 -2.85 -0.05
CA ASP A 169 -15.17 -1.75 0.71
C ASP A 169 -13.79 -1.41 0.17
N ILE A 170 -13.05 -2.41 -0.33
CA ILE A 170 -11.80 -2.19 -1.06
C ILE A 170 -12.04 -1.36 -2.32
N HIS A 171 -13.09 -1.65 -3.08
CA HIS A 171 -13.45 -0.84 -4.24
C HIS A 171 -13.75 0.61 -3.86
N LYS A 172 -14.44 0.86 -2.74
CA LYS A 172 -14.66 2.23 -2.25
C LYS A 172 -13.35 2.91 -1.87
N LEU A 173 -12.47 2.22 -1.16
CA LEU A 173 -11.15 2.74 -0.75
C LEU A 173 -10.29 3.09 -1.97
N LEU A 174 -10.15 2.17 -2.93
CA LEU A 174 -9.35 2.39 -4.14
C LEU A 174 -9.95 3.47 -5.03
N LYS A 175 -11.29 3.53 -5.16
CA LYS A 175 -11.95 4.64 -5.85
C LYS A 175 -11.58 5.97 -5.21
N LYS A 176 -11.66 6.11 -3.88
CA LYS A 176 -11.21 7.33 -3.18
C LYS A 176 -9.76 7.65 -3.52
N ALA A 177 -8.86 6.68 -3.45
CA ALA A 177 -7.45 6.87 -3.75
C ALA A 177 -7.20 7.38 -5.19
N VAL A 178 -7.93 6.81 -6.17
CA VAL A 178 -7.84 7.20 -7.58
C VAL A 178 -8.33 8.61 -7.84
N HIS A 179 -9.33 9.12 -7.13
CA HIS A 179 -9.77 10.52 -7.31
C HIS A 179 -8.67 11.54 -7.00
N HIS A 180 -7.62 11.14 -6.29
CA HIS A 180 -6.47 11.99 -5.98
C HIS A 180 -5.24 11.72 -6.84
N PHE A 181 -5.39 11.09 -8.03
CA PHE A 181 -4.25 10.68 -8.87
C PHE A 181 -3.29 11.81 -9.26
N ALA A 182 -3.77 13.05 -9.38
CA ALA A 182 -2.94 14.21 -9.67
C ALA A 182 -1.90 14.50 -8.56
N ARG A 183 -2.20 14.07 -7.33
CA ARG A 183 -1.32 14.18 -6.16
C ARG A 183 -0.47 12.95 -5.93
N TRP A 184 -0.61 11.88 -6.70
CA TRP A 184 0.20 10.68 -6.47
C TRP A 184 1.67 11.00 -6.70
N ARG A 185 2.50 10.74 -5.69
CA ARG A 185 3.97 10.73 -5.78
C ARG A 185 4.47 9.32 -5.99
N ARG A 186 3.97 8.36 -5.21
CA ARG A 186 4.21 6.93 -5.40
C ARG A 186 2.90 6.19 -5.29
N PHE A 187 2.60 5.33 -6.25
CA PHE A 187 1.38 4.53 -6.23
C PHE A 187 1.72 3.07 -6.51
N THR A 188 1.34 2.18 -5.62
CA THR A 188 1.51 0.73 -5.77
C THR A 188 0.19 0.02 -5.48
N LEU A 189 -0.28 -0.77 -6.45
CA LEU A 189 -1.47 -1.60 -6.32
C LEU A 189 -1.16 -3.04 -6.71
N MET A 190 -1.28 -3.94 -5.74
CA MET A 190 -1.19 -5.38 -5.90
C MET A 190 -2.58 -5.97 -5.70
N ALA A 191 -3.13 -6.60 -6.73
CA ALA A 191 -4.54 -7.01 -6.75
C ALA A 191 -4.73 -8.34 -7.49
N ASP A 192 -5.83 -9.03 -7.18
CA ASP A 192 -6.28 -10.20 -7.92
C ASP A 192 -7.27 -9.82 -9.04
N SER A 193 -7.72 -10.83 -9.80
CA SER A 193 -8.67 -10.65 -10.90
C SER A 193 -10.05 -10.20 -10.43
N ALA A 194 -10.46 -10.62 -9.24
CA ALA A 194 -11.74 -10.27 -8.64
C ALA A 194 -11.87 -8.78 -8.32
N THR A 195 -10.75 -8.07 -8.18
CA THR A 195 -10.71 -6.63 -7.88
C THR A 195 -11.12 -5.73 -9.07
N LEU A 196 -11.19 -6.26 -10.29
CA LEU A 196 -11.64 -5.51 -11.48
C LEU A 196 -10.95 -4.14 -11.63
N VAL A 197 -9.61 -4.11 -11.45
CA VAL A 197 -8.78 -2.91 -11.32
C VAL A 197 -8.99 -1.90 -12.46
N THR A 198 -9.21 -2.37 -13.69
CA THR A 198 -9.46 -1.52 -14.86
C THR A 198 -10.68 -0.60 -14.68
N SER A 199 -11.74 -1.10 -14.02
CA SER A 199 -12.95 -0.30 -13.76
C SER A 199 -12.69 0.82 -12.74
N ILE A 200 -11.83 0.55 -11.74
CA ILE A 200 -11.49 1.48 -10.66
C ILE A 200 -10.55 2.57 -11.18
N LEU A 201 -9.61 2.19 -12.05
CA LEU A 201 -8.62 3.09 -12.64
C LEU A 201 -9.15 3.91 -13.82
N ARG A 202 -10.45 3.83 -14.13
CA ARG A 202 -11.07 4.60 -15.23
C ARG A 202 -10.63 6.07 -15.32
N PRO A 203 -10.52 6.83 -14.21
CA PRO A 203 -10.07 8.22 -14.26
C PRO A 203 -8.68 8.43 -14.86
N ILE A 204 -7.73 7.51 -14.64
CA ILE A 204 -6.35 7.68 -15.13
C ILE A 204 -6.15 7.32 -16.61
N PHE A 205 -7.14 6.65 -17.23
CA PHE A 205 -7.15 6.38 -18.67
C PHE A 205 -7.71 7.53 -19.51
N GLN A 206 -8.31 8.56 -18.87
CA GLN A 206 -8.88 9.70 -19.59
C GLN A 206 -7.79 10.47 -20.33
N LYS A 207 -8.11 11.01 -21.52
CA LYS A 207 -7.15 11.77 -22.34
C LYS A 207 -6.58 12.99 -21.60
N SER A 208 -7.37 13.59 -20.71
CA SER A 208 -6.99 14.74 -19.89
C SER A 208 -6.19 14.38 -18.64
N ALA A 209 -6.04 13.08 -18.32
CA ALA A 209 -5.38 12.66 -17.08
C ALA A 209 -3.89 13.01 -17.12
N SER A 210 -3.44 13.76 -16.13
CA SER A 210 -2.04 14.09 -15.87
C SER A 210 -1.68 13.77 -14.43
N ALA A 211 -0.50 13.20 -14.21
CA ALA A 211 0.03 12.92 -12.89
C ALA A 211 1.34 13.70 -12.66
N PRO A 212 1.25 15.00 -12.33
CA PRO A 212 2.41 15.90 -12.29
C PRO A 212 3.41 15.56 -11.18
N MET A 213 2.96 14.95 -10.08
CA MET A 213 3.81 14.61 -8.94
C MET A 213 4.35 13.18 -8.98
N LEU A 214 3.91 12.36 -9.94
CA LEU A 214 4.13 10.92 -9.92
C LEU A 214 5.57 10.57 -10.28
N GLU A 215 6.27 9.91 -9.36
CA GLU A 215 7.65 9.46 -9.49
C GLU A 215 7.74 7.94 -9.68
N HIS A 216 6.85 7.20 -9.00
CA HIS A 216 6.79 5.74 -9.04
C HIS A 216 5.36 5.25 -9.26
N PHE A 217 5.19 4.35 -10.23
CA PHE A 217 3.92 3.75 -10.56
C PHE A 217 4.01 2.23 -10.66
N ALA A 218 3.27 1.54 -9.82
CA ALA A 218 3.24 0.09 -9.78
C ALA A 218 1.81 -0.44 -9.81
N ILE A 219 1.50 -1.29 -10.78
CA ILE A 219 0.22 -2.01 -10.84
C ILE A 219 0.49 -3.45 -11.23
N CYS A 220 0.11 -4.37 -10.35
CA CYS A 220 0.24 -5.81 -10.54
C CYS A 220 -1.11 -6.50 -10.30
N PRO A 221 -2.07 -6.34 -11.23
CA PRO A 221 -3.34 -7.05 -11.20
C PRO A 221 -3.19 -8.43 -11.84
N ALA A 222 -3.97 -9.42 -11.40
CA ALA A 222 -4.17 -10.64 -12.18
C ALA A 222 -5.26 -10.38 -13.22
N ILE A 223 -4.91 -10.02 -14.47
CA ILE A 223 -5.91 -9.77 -15.53
C ILE A 223 -5.97 -10.98 -16.46
N GLY A 224 -7.19 -11.36 -16.88
CA GLY A 224 -7.43 -12.38 -17.91
C GLY A 224 -7.18 -11.91 -19.35
N ASN A 225 -6.12 -11.15 -19.60
CA ASN A 225 -5.77 -10.66 -20.94
C ASN A 225 -5.01 -11.73 -21.74
N ASP A 226 -5.51 -12.96 -21.79
CA ASP A 226 -4.75 -14.07 -22.37
C ASP A 226 -4.52 -13.91 -23.89
N GLY A 227 -3.32 -14.28 -24.34
CA GLY A 227 -2.94 -14.32 -25.76
C GLY A 227 -2.70 -12.98 -26.47
N GLN A 228 -2.72 -11.85 -25.77
CA GLN A 228 -2.48 -10.54 -26.39
C GLN A 228 -1.00 -10.19 -26.52
N GLU A 229 -0.64 -9.55 -27.63
CA GLU A 229 0.72 -9.10 -27.93
C GLU A 229 0.83 -7.58 -27.74
N VAL A 230 1.86 -7.13 -27.02
CA VAL A 230 2.18 -5.70 -26.87
C VAL A 230 2.93 -5.22 -28.10
N ARG A 231 2.21 -4.52 -28.98
CA ARG A 231 2.73 -4.05 -30.28
C ARG A 231 3.30 -2.65 -30.29
N LYS A 232 3.10 -1.87 -29.22
CA LYS A 232 3.56 -0.49 -29.12
C LYS A 232 3.82 -0.07 -27.68
N LEU A 233 4.82 0.79 -27.49
CA LEU A 233 5.11 1.46 -26.20
C LEU A 233 4.38 2.81 -26.13
N GLU A 234 3.06 2.79 -26.24
CA GLU A 234 2.23 4.00 -26.14
C GLU A 234 1.65 4.15 -24.72
N ALA A 235 1.53 5.38 -24.25
CA ALA A 235 0.93 5.67 -22.96
C ALA A 235 -0.58 5.39 -22.98
N MET A 236 -1.01 4.44 -22.15
CA MET A 236 -2.41 4.09 -21.92
C MET A 236 -3.01 4.84 -20.73
N VAL A 237 -2.19 5.19 -19.75
CA VAL A 237 -2.56 6.03 -18.60
C VAL A 237 -1.83 7.37 -18.64
N PHE A 238 -2.37 8.37 -17.95
CA PHE A 238 -1.75 9.69 -17.80
C PHE A 238 -1.37 10.33 -19.15
N LYS A 239 -2.26 10.25 -20.14
CA LYS A 239 -2.01 10.65 -21.53
C LYS A 239 -1.67 12.14 -21.70
N LYS A 240 -2.03 12.99 -20.74
CA LYS A 240 -1.63 14.41 -20.72
C LYS A 240 -0.21 14.61 -20.15
N GLY A 241 0.36 13.58 -19.52
CA GLY A 241 1.75 13.55 -19.07
C GLY A 241 1.92 13.20 -17.60
N ALA A 242 3.07 12.57 -17.30
CA ALA A 242 3.59 12.29 -15.97
C ALA A 242 5.08 12.66 -15.93
N PRO A 243 5.42 13.96 -15.89
CA PRO A 243 6.78 14.45 -16.19
C PRO A 243 7.85 13.97 -15.20
N ASN A 244 7.46 13.73 -13.94
CA ASN A 244 8.37 13.28 -12.88
C ASN A 244 8.49 11.75 -12.80
N LEU A 245 7.80 11.00 -13.67
CA LEU A 245 7.77 9.55 -13.58
C LEU A 245 9.12 8.96 -13.98
N ARG A 246 9.73 8.22 -13.05
CA ARG A 246 11.07 7.64 -13.21
C ARG A 246 11.09 6.14 -13.04
N SER A 247 10.10 5.58 -12.35
CA SER A 247 10.07 4.17 -11.99
C SER A 247 8.70 3.56 -12.26
N VAL A 248 8.69 2.44 -12.96
CA VAL A 248 7.47 1.69 -13.26
C VAL A 248 7.64 0.21 -12.90
N MET A 249 6.59 -0.38 -12.32
CA MET A 249 6.49 -1.81 -12.05
C MET A 249 5.15 -2.35 -12.53
N LEU A 250 5.16 -3.21 -13.54
CA LEU A 250 3.93 -3.76 -14.12
C LEU A 250 4.04 -5.26 -14.25
N THR A 251 2.93 -5.97 -14.05
CA THR A 251 2.81 -7.30 -14.63
C THR A 251 2.64 -7.22 -16.14
N LEU A 252 3.01 -8.26 -16.88
CA LEU A 252 2.82 -8.33 -18.33
C LEU A 252 1.39 -7.96 -18.74
N SER A 253 0.40 -8.56 -18.10
CA SER A 253 -1.01 -8.28 -18.40
C SER A 253 -1.40 -6.80 -18.21
N ALA A 254 -0.76 -6.11 -17.27
CA ALA A 254 -0.94 -4.68 -17.04
C ALA A 254 -0.24 -3.78 -18.06
N THR A 255 0.79 -4.27 -18.77
CA THR A 255 1.47 -3.48 -19.81
C THR A 255 0.57 -3.17 -21.01
N ILE A 256 -0.47 -3.96 -21.24
CA ILE A 256 -1.45 -3.70 -22.31
C ILE A 256 -2.36 -2.51 -21.96
N THR A 257 -2.76 -2.40 -20.68
CA THR A 257 -3.84 -1.51 -20.28
C THR A 257 -3.35 -0.29 -19.50
N CYS A 258 -2.29 -0.44 -18.72
CA CYS A 258 -1.83 0.54 -17.73
C CYS A 258 -0.44 1.10 -18.03
N PHE A 259 0.09 0.96 -19.25
CA PHE A 259 1.42 1.48 -19.58
C PHE A 259 1.45 3.02 -19.47
N PRO A 260 2.36 3.62 -18.69
CA PRO A 260 2.45 5.08 -18.56
C PRO A 260 3.35 5.70 -19.65
N PRO A 261 3.47 7.04 -19.70
CA PRO A 261 4.49 7.70 -20.51
C PRO A 261 5.90 7.23 -20.13
N ILE A 262 6.78 7.04 -21.12
CA ILE A 262 8.09 6.38 -20.93
C ILE A 262 9.30 7.30 -21.04
N ASP A 263 9.12 8.56 -21.43
CA ASP A 263 10.21 9.44 -21.88
C ASP A 263 11.34 9.58 -20.84
N ASN A 264 10.98 9.61 -19.55
CA ASN A 264 11.90 9.83 -18.43
C ASN A 264 12.13 8.57 -17.56
N LEU A 265 11.72 7.38 -18.01
CA LEU A 265 11.83 6.17 -17.21
C LEU A 265 13.29 5.74 -17.03
N THR A 266 13.70 5.66 -15.76
CA THR A 266 15.02 5.16 -15.36
C THR A 266 14.98 3.75 -14.81
N THR A 267 13.82 3.30 -14.36
CA THR A 267 13.65 1.99 -13.72
C THR A 267 12.41 1.31 -14.26
N ILE A 268 12.59 0.15 -14.89
CA ILE A 268 11.50 -0.70 -15.36
C ILE A 268 11.60 -2.05 -14.65
N ARG A 269 10.51 -2.45 -14.00
CA ARG A 269 10.36 -3.77 -13.41
C ARG A 269 9.15 -4.45 -14.04
N LEU A 270 9.39 -5.58 -14.68
CA LEU A 270 8.35 -6.43 -15.23
C LEU A 270 8.19 -7.63 -14.29
N GLU A 271 6.96 -7.88 -13.84
CA GLU A 271 6.61 -8.95 -12.89
C GLU A 271 5.72 -10.03 -13.51
N LYS A 272 5.85 -11.26 -13.01
CA LYS A 272 5.05 -12.39 -13.47
C LYS A 272 3.63 -12.28 -12.93
N ASP A 273 2.63 -12.58 -13.75
CA ASP A 273 1.26 -12.76 -13.30
C ASP A 273 1.19 -13.96 -12.34
N SER A 274 0.90 -13.70 -11.05
CA SER A 274 1.10 -14.69 -9.99
C SER A 274 0.04 -15.79 -9.92
N TYR A 275 -1.13 -15.59 -10.54
CA TYR A 275 -2.31 -16.46 -10.36
C TYR A 275 -2.90 -17.00 -11.66
N CYS A 276 -2.69 -16.32 -12.78
CA CYS A 276 -3.04 -16.81 -14.11
C CYS A 276 -1.82 -16.63 -15.00
N PRO A 277 -1.22 -17.70 -15.54
CA PRO A 277 -0.25 -17.54 -16.60
C PRO A 277 -0.96 -16.83 -17.77
N SER A 278 -0.61 -15.57 -18.02
CA SER A 278 -1.04 -14.88 -19.22
C SER A 278 -0.04 -15.20 -20.32
N ASN A 279 -0.53 -15.51 -21.52
CA ASN A 279 0.33 -15.62 -22.70
C ASN A 279 0.66 -14.23 -23.29
N VAL A 280 0.63 -13.18 -22.45
CA VAL A 280 0.95 -11.82 -22.87
C VAL A 280 2.45 -11.74 -23.09
N HIS A 281 2.84 -11.16 -24.20
CA HIS A 281 4.24 -10.98 -24.57
C HIS A 281 4.39 -9.68 -25.34
N PHE A 282 5.58 -9.10 -25.29
CA PHE A 282 5.98 -8.06 -26.21
C PHE A 282 6.33 -8.70 -27.55
N SER A 283 6.00 -7.99 -28.65
CA SER A 283 6.66 -8.30 -29.90
C SER A 283 8.14 -7.95 -29.80
N TRP A 284 8.99 -8.69 -30.49
CA TRP A 284 10.44 -8.47 -30.44
C TRP A 284 10.86 -7.01 -30.75
N PRO A 285 10.35 -6.32 -31.79
CA PRO A 285 10.72 -4.93 -32.05
C PRO A 285 10.37 -3.97 -30.91
N VAL A 286 9.26 -4.22 -30.23
CA VAL A 286 8.77 -3.38 -29.12
C VAL A 286 9.62 -3.60 -27.89
N PHE A 287 9.93 -4.86 -27.58
CA PHE A 287 10.82 -5.20 -26.49
C PHE A 287 12.22 -4.61 -26.70
N ARG A 288 12.77 -4.71 -27.91
CA ARG A 288 14.02 -4.05 -28.29
C ARG A 288 13.98 -2.55 -28.06
N ASN A 289 12.91 -1.86 -28.48
CA ASN A 289 12.75 -0.43 -28.24
C ASN A 289 12.72 -0.07 -26.75
N LEU A 290 12.13 -0.93 -25.91
CA LEU A 290 12.11 -0.78 -24.47
C LEU A 290 13.52 -0.90 -23.88
N LEU A 291 14.31 -1.86 -24.34
CA LEU A 291 15.70 -2.04 -23.90
C LEU A 291 16.60 -0.88 -24.32
N SER A 292 16.37 -0.29 -25.49
CA SER A 292 17.13 0.84 -26.03
C SER A 292 16.73 2.21 -25.47
N LEU A 293 15.89 2.26 -24.42
CA LEU A 293 15.52 3.53 -23.78
C LEU A 293 16.74 4.22 -23.19
N ARG A 294 17.04 5.43 -23.68
CA ARG A 294 18.27 6.17 -23.34
C ARG A 294 18.37 6.53 -21.86
N SER A 295 17.25 6.65 -21.16
CA SER A 295 17.17 6.99 -19.74
C SER A 295 17.20 5.77 -18.82
N LEU A 296 17.14 4.55 -19.36
CA LEU A 296 17.00 3.32 -18.57
C LEU A 296 18.29 2.98 -17.83
N VAL A 297 18.22 2.95 -16.49
CA VAL A 297 19.33 2.66 -15.57
C VAL A 297 19.15 1.30 -14.89
N ASN A 298 17.92 0.98 -14.51
CA ASN A 298 17.56 -0.24 -13.80
C ASN A 298 16.54 -1.04 -14.60
N LEU A 299 16.87 -2.29 -14.92
CA LEU A 299 15.96 -3.20 -15.58
C LEU A 299 15.83 -4.49 -14.76
N SER A 300 14.59 -4.88 -14.49
CA SER A 300 14.28 -6.14 -13.80
C SER A 300 13.21 -6.91 -14.58
N ILE A 301 13.52 -8.14 -14.97
CA ILE A 301 12.64 -9.04 -15.73
C ILE A 301 12.66 -10.41 -15.06
N MET A 302 11.50 -10.99 -14.73
CA MET A 302 11.44 -12.21 -13.91
C MET A 302 10.77 -13.41 -14.61
N PHE A 303 10.68 -13.39 -15.94
CA PHE A 303 9.99 -14.38 -16.77
C PHE A 303 10.20 -14.09 -18.28
N ASP A 304 9.71 -14.98 -19.15
CA ASP A 304 9.64 -14.81 -20.60
C ASP A 304 8.74 -13.65 -21.05
N THR A 305 9.37 -12.62 -21.58
CA THR A 305 8.70 -11.39 -22.03
C THR A 305 8.35 -11.37 -23.51
N PHE A 306 8.96 -12.22 -24.33
CA PHE A 306 8.71 -12.35 -25.77
C PHE A 306 8.85 -13.81 -26.21
N ARG A 307 8.36 -14.14 -27.41
CA ARG A 307 8.48 -15.49 -27.98
C ARG A 307 9.87 -15.72 -28.56
N GLU A 308 10.56 -16.77 -28.14
CA GLU A 308 11.92 -17.08 -28.61
C GLU A 308 12.02 -17.18 -30.14
N SER A 309 10.99 -17.69 -30.81
CA SER A 309 10.94 -17.81 -32.28
C SER A 309 11.04 -16.47 -33.04
N GLU A 310 10.77 -15.35 -32.38
CA GLU A 310 10.92 -14.00 -32.94
C GLU A 310 12.36 -13.49 -32.86
N PHE A 311 13.17 -14.04 -31.96
CA PHE A 311 14.55 -13.63 -31.75
C PHE A 311 15.48 -14.34 -32.72
N LYS A 312 16.14 -13.56 -33.58
CA LYS A 312 17.06 -14.06 -34.62
C LYS A 312 18.40 -13.34 -34.50
N PRO A 313 19.28 -13.74 -33.55
CA PRO A 313 20.49 -13.00 -33.21
C PRO A 313 21.45 -12.81 -34.39
N GLU A 314 21.45 -13.73 -35.35
CA GLU A 314 22.29 -13.66 -36.55
C GLU A 314 21.92 -12.51 -37.52
N LYS A 315 20.68 -12.01 -37.45
CA LYS A 315 20.16 -11.01 -38.40
C LYS A 315 20.03 -9.62 -37.83
N ASP A 316 20.13 -9.50 -36.53
CA ASP A 316 19.84 -8.27 -35.82
C ASP A 316 21.12 -7.48 -35.48
N GLN A 317 20.99 -6.17 -35.25
CA GLN A 317 22.06 -5.31 -34.70
C GLN A 317 22.10 -5.31 -33.17
N PRO A 318 23.28 -5.28 -32.51
CA PRO A 318 23.38 -5.25 -31.04
C PRO A 318 22.50 -4.18 -30.37
N ILE A 319 22.02 -4.46 -29.16
CA ILE A 319 21.16 -3.56 -28.38
C ILE A 319 22.04 -2.70 -27.47
N GLU A 320 22.13 -1.42 -27.83
CA GLU A 320 22.87 -0.42 -27.06
C GLU A 320 22.05 0.05 -25.85
N MET A 321 22.49 -0.32 -24.66
CA MET A 321 21.90 0.02 -23.36
C MET A 321 22.84 0.97 -22.59
N ASN A 322 23.12 2.12 -23.20
CA ASN A 322 24.21 3.03 -22.81
C ASN A 322 24.13 3.59 -21.37
N SER A 323 22.95 3.61 -20.77
CA SER A 323 22.73 4.14 -19.41
C SER A 323 22.49 3.04 -18.36
N LEU A 324 22.42 1.78 -18.78
CA LEU A 324 22.04 0.68 -17.90
C LEU A 324 23.17 0.38 -16.91
N LYS A 325 22.83 0.40 -15.61
CA LYS A 325 23.75 0.09 -14.50
C LYS A 325 23.37 -1.20 -13.79
N HIS A 326 22.09 -1.52 -13.70
CA HIS A 326 21.61 -2.64 -12.90
C HIS A 326 20.65 -3.49 -13.73
N LEU A 327 21.04 -4.73 -14.01
CA LEU A 327 20.26 -5.70 -14.75
C LEU A 327 19.94 -6.89 -13.86
N ARG A 328 18.65 -7.14 -13.63
CA ARG A 328 18.16 -8.31 -12.90
C ARG A 328 17.27 -9.15 -13.80
N ILE A 329 17.67 -10.40 -14.03
CA ILE A 329 16.92 -11.31 -14.88
C ILE A 329 16.74 -12.64 -14.17
N ALA A 330 15.52 -13.16 -14.20
CA ALA A 330 15.21 -14.48 -13.68
C ALA A 330 14.21 -15.23 -14.55
N LYS A 331 14.30 -16.57 -14.59
CA LYS A 331 13.33 -17.44 -15.29
C LYS A 331 13.06 -17.01 -16.73
N PHE A 332 14.12 -16.61 -17.43
CA PHE A 332 14.06 -16.06 -18.76
C PHE A 332 14.93 -16.93 -19.65
N ASP A 333 14.34 -17.92 -20.32
CA ASP A 333 15.10 -18.95 -21.05
C ASP A 333 15.82 -18.39 -22.30
N PRO A 334 15.25 -17.45 -23.07
CA PRO A 334 15.95 -16.79 -24.18
C PRO A 334 17.12 -15.90 -23.75
N PHE A 335 17.38 -15.76 -22.45
CA PHE A 335 18.33 -14.79 -21.92
C PHE A 335 19.77 -15.03 -22.34
N ALA A 336 20.22 -16.29 -22.38
CA ALA A 336 21.60 -16.61 -22.73
C ALA A 336 21.93 -16.03 -24.12
N ASN A 337 20.98 -16.13 -25.06
CA ASN A 337 21.14 -15.60 -26.41
C ASN A 337 20.97 -14.06 -26.44
N LEU A 338 20.12 -13.49 -25.58
CA LEU A 338 19.98 -12.03 -25.45
C LEU A 338 21.24 -11.37 -24.88
N LEU A 339 21.94 -12.01 -23.93
CA LEU A 339 23.16 -11.48 -23.32
C LEU A 339 24.28 -11.24 -24.33
N LEU A 340 24.44 -12.14 -25.31
CA LEU A 340 25.41 -11.97 -26.40
C LEU A 340 25.17 -10.69 -27.21
N PHE A 341 23.94 -10.21 -27.14
CA PHE A 341 23.37 -9.21 -27.99
C PHE A 341 23.21 -7.84 -27.30
N ILE A 342 23.41 -7.78 -25.99
CA ILE A 342 23.37 -6.55 -25.20
C ILE A 342 24.77 -5.89 -25.18
N ARG A 343 24.77 -4.56 -25.31
CA ARG A 343 25.93 -3.70 -25.08
C ARG A 343 25.58 -2.71 -23.97
N ALA A 344 26.05 -2.98 -22.77
CA ALA A 344 25.79 -2.17 -21.58
C ALA A 344 27.13 -1.74 -20.93
N PRO A 345 27.81 -0.72 -21.46
CA PRO A 345 29.17 -0.35 -21.04
C PRO A 345 29.24 0.21 -19.61
N LEU A 346 28.11 0.69 -19.07
CA LEU A 346 28.01 1.23 -17.71
C LEU A 346 27.43 0.23 -16.70
N LEU A 347 27.35 -1.06 -17.05
CA LEU A 347 26.75 -2.07 -16.19
C LEU A 347 27.59 -2.27 -14.92
N GLU A 348 27.00 -2.01 -13.77
CA GLU A 348 27.61 -2.13 -12.44
C GLU A 348 27.17 -3.41 -11.72
N SER A 349 25.96 -3.89 -11.97
CA SER A 349 25.42 -5.11 -11.35
C SER A 349 24.59 -5.93 -12.34
N LEU A 350 24.87 -7.23 -12.35
CA LEU A 350 24.13 -8.25 -13.09
C LEU A 350 23.68 -9.33 -12.11
N THR A 351 22.37 -9.49 -11.96
CA THR A 351 21.76 -10.57 -11.16
C THR A 351 21.05 -11.53 -12.09
N ILE A 352 21.47 -12.79 -12.07
CA ILE A 352 20.89 -13.88 -12.85
C ILE A 352 20.37 -14.93 -11.88
N LYS A 353 19.11 -15.37 -12.05
CA LYS A 353 18.51 -16.40 -11.19
C LYS A 353 17.63 -17.35 -11.98
N ASP A 354 17.69 -18.65 -11.69
CA ASP A 354 16.79 -19.66 -12.28
C ASP A 354 16.81 -19.63 -13.84
N ILE A 355 18.00 -19.56 -14.45
CA ILE A 355 18.20 -19.60 -15.92
C ILE A 355 18.99 -20.86 -16.27
N TRP A 356 18.57 -21.56 -17.32
CA TRP A 356 19.27 -22.71 -17.89
C TRP A 356 20.16 -22.24 -19.04
N PHE A 357 21.41 -22.72 -19.09
CA PHE A 357 22.41 -22.37 -20.10
C PHE A 357 22.56 -23.45 -21.15
#